data_AF-A0A8T5SYM6-F1
#
_entry.id   AF-A0A8T5SYM6-F1
#
_cell.length_a   1.000
_cell.length_b   1.000
_cell.length_c   1.000
_cell.angle_alpha   90.00
_cell.angle_beta   90.00
_cell.angle_gamma   90.00
#
_symmetry.space_group_name_H-M   'P 1'
#
loop_
_entity.id
_entity.type
_entity.pdbx_description
1 polymer ?
#
loop_
_entity_poly.entity_id
_entity_poly.type
_entity_poly.pdbx_seq_one_letter_code
_entity_poly.pdbx_strand_id
1 'polypeptide(L)'
;MSEEHVLSGCFDPAAKTANNTYHLSQRLVSVCQLATTKAGGSVPIWRYVENQGIWKPDGEDFIRKEVDRVAVEFTSNHLASEVIASVRAKAYVPDLRLGETVSKIVCENGLLDIETGKLHKKFNPDEYHITQLPITYDKNAKCPNFL
;
A
#
# COMPACT_ATOMS: atom_id res chain seq x y z
N MET A 1 -9.00 5.45 -9.13
CA MET A 1 -10.08 5.75 -8.18
C MET A 1 -9.81 7.13 -7.60
N SER A 2 -10.77 8.04 -7.67
CA SER A 2 -10.79 9.25 -6.83
C SER A 2 -10.70 8.81 -5.37
N GLU A 3 -9.85 9.47 -4.57
CA GLU A 3 -9.68 9.23 -3.13
C GLU A 3 -10.99 9.52 -2.39
N GLU A 4 -11.93 8.59 -2.47
CA GLU A 4 -13.03 8.51 -1.52
C GLU A 4 -12.40 8.11 -0.17
N HIS A 5 -12.64 8.90 0.88
CA HIS A 5 -11.99 8.73 2.18
C HIS A 5 -12.23 7.32 2.73
N VAL A 6 -11.15 6.57 2.94
CA VAL A 6 -11.19 5.12 3.21
C VAL A 6 -11.98 4.78 4.48
N LEU A 7 -11.91 5.66 5.48
CA LEU A 7 -12.50 5.47 6.81
C LEU A 7 -13.84 6.20 7.03
N SER A 8 -14.43 6.78 5.98
CA SER A 8 -15.70 7.51 6.11
C SER A 8 -16.79 6.64 6.76
N GLY A 9 -17.46 7.17 7.79
CA GLY A 9 -18.56 6.51 8.49
C GLY A 9 -18.17 5.33 9.41
N CYS A 10 -16.88 5.04 9.59
CA CYS A 10 -16.41 3.93 10.44
C CYS A 10 -16.07 4.35 11.88
N PHE A 11 -16.13 5.64 12.19
CA PHE A 11 -15.82 6.20 13.51
C PHE A 11 -17.10 6.64 14.23
N ASP A 12 -17.27 6.20 15.49
CA ASP A 12 -18.35 6.65 16.37
C ASP A 12 -17.76 7.25 17.65
N PRO A 13 -17.87 8.58 17.87
CA PRO A 13 -17.32 9.23 19.06
C PRO A 13 -17.99 8.79 20.38
N ALA A 14 -19.21 8.22 20.34
CA ALA A 14 -19.90 7.69 21.51
C ALA A 14 -19.54 6.24 21.82
N ALA A 15 -18.89 5.53 20.89
CA ALA A 15 -18.46 4.15 21.09
C ALA A 15 -17.19 4.04 21.94
N LYS A 16 -17.01 2.88 22.60
CA LYS A 16 -15.76 2.56 23.30
C LYS A 16 -14.59 2.56 22.31
N THR A 17 -13.42 3.04 22.74
CA THR A 17 -12.18 3.08 21.95
C THR A 17 -11.89 1.76 21.24
N ALA A 18 -11.98 0.63 21.95
CA ALA A 18 -11.75 -0.70 21.37
C ALA A 18 -12.66 -1.03 20.17
N ASN A 19 -13.90 -0.53 20.18
CA ASN A 19 -14.86 -0.75 19.08
C ASN A 19 -14.44 0.06 17.85
N ASN A 20 -14.09 1.34 18.04
CA ASN A 20 -13.55 2.18 16.98
C ASN A 20 -12.25 1.59 16.42
N THR A 21 -11.32 1.18 17.28
CA THR A 21 -10.07 0.51 16.88
C THR A 21 -10.33 -0.69 15.96
N TYR A 22 -11.27 -1.56 16.34
CA TYR A 22 -11.62 -2.74 15.55
C TYR A 22 -12.21 -2.38 14.18
N HIS A 23 -13.20 -1.48 14.13
CA HIS A 23 -13.87 -1.12 12.89
C HIS A 23 -12.95 -0.36 11.93
N LEU A 24 -12.15 0.58 12.43
CA LEU A 24 -11.18 1.32 11.64
C LEU A 24 -10.11 0.37 11.07
N SER A 25 -9.53 -0.50 11.89
CA SER A 25 -8.51 -1.44 11.41
C SER A 25 -9.07 -2.46 10.41
N GLN A 26 -10.30 -2.93 10.62
CA GLN A 26 -10.98 -3.83 9.68
C GLN A 26 -11.22 -3.16 8.32
N ARG A 27 -11.63 -1.89 8.34
CA ARG A 27 -11.87 -1.14 7.11
C ARG A 27 -10.57 -0.88 6.34
N LEU A 28 -9.50 -0.47 7.04
CA LEU A 28 -8.19 -0.26 6.43
C LEU A 28 -7.67 -1.53 5.75
N VAL A 29 -7.74 -2.68 6.41
CA VAL A 29 -7.24 -3.94 5.83
C VAL A 29 -8.12 -4.44 4.67
N SER A 30 -9.43 -4.17 4.71
CA SER A 30 -10.34 -4.63 3.64
C SER A 30 -10.32 -3.75 2.40
N VAL A 31 -10.01 -2.45 2.54
CA VAL A 31 -9.99 -1.50 1.41
C VAL A 31 -8.57 -1.24 0.92
N CYS A 32 -7.60 -1.18 1.83
CA CYS A 32 -6.20 -0.96 1.48
C CYS A 32 -5.46 -2.29 1.46
N GLN A 33 -4.69 -2.49 0.40
CA GLN A 33 -3.72 -3.57 0.35
C GLN A 33 -2.50 -3.18 1.19
N LEU A 34 -2.43 -3.78 2.38
CA LEU A 34 -1.40 -3.55 3.40
C LEU A 34 -0.71 -4.88 3.71
N ALA A 35 0.61 -4.85 3.90
CA ALA A 35 1.39 -6.04 4.19
C ALA A 35 2.56 -5.74 5.15
N THR A 36 2.93 -6.70 5.98
CA THR A 36 4.12 -6.58 6.84
C THR A 36 4.73 -7.95 7.16
N THR A 37 6.06 -8.01 7.31
CA THR A 37 6.78 -9.24 7.66
C THR A 37 6.80 -9.55 9.16
N LYS A 38 6.25 -8.67 10.02
CA LYS A 38 6.16 -8.91 11.47
C LYS A 38 4.90 -8.30 12.08
N ALA A 39 4.22 -9.11 12.89
CA ALA A 39 3.07 -8.69 13.69
C ALA A 39 3.43 -7.68 14.83
N GLY A 40 4.72 -7.51 15.17
CA GLY A 40 5.20 -6.53 16.15
C GLY A 40 6.58 -5.94 15.82
N GLY A 41 6.85 -4.71 16.28
CA GLY A 41 8.17 -4.05 16.19
C GLY A 41 8.34 -3.00 15.08
N SER A 42 9.59 -2.57 14.86
CA SER A 42 10.01 -1.44 13.98
C SER A 42 10.01 -1.71 12.47
N VAL A 43 9.37 -2.79 12.01
CA VAL A 43 9.31 -3.12 10.57
C VAL A 43 8.19 -2.29 9.93
N PRO A 44 8.39 -1.68 8.75
CA PRO A 44 7.35 -0.88 8.12
C PRO A 44 6.09 -1.72 7.79
N ILE A 45 4.95 -1.05 7.83
CA ILE A 45 3.75 -1.52 7.15
C ILE A 45 3.87 -1.04 5.70
N TRP A 46 3.83 -1.98 4.77
CA TRP A 46 3.86 -1.70 3.35
C TRP A 46 2.46 -1.47 2.83
N ARG A 47 2.33 -0.50 1.92
CA ARG A 47 1.08 -0.13 1.28
C ARG A 47 1.22 -0.23 -0.22
N TYR A 48 0.29 -0.93 -0.86
CA TYR A 48 0.26 -0.98 -2.32
C TYR A 48 -0.31 0.31 -2.90
N VAL A 49 0.35 0.82 -3.94
CA VAL A 49 -0.01 2.04 -4.64
C VAL A 49 -0.47 1.67 -6.05
N GLU A 50 -1.77 1.46 -6.23
CA GLU A 50 -2.35 0.87 -7.44
C GLU A 50 -1.98 1.61 -8.73
N ASN A 51 -1.95 2.95 -8.71
CA ASN A 51 -1.57 3.75 -9.87
C ASN A 51 -0.08 3.67 -10.22
N GLN A 52 0.76 3.22 -9.29
CA GLN A 52 2.20 3.02 -9.52
C GLN A 52 2.59 1.56 -9.63
N GLY A 53 1.73 0.63 -9.22
CA GLY A 53 2.01 -0.81 -9.25
C GLY A 53 3.06 -1.28 -8.24
N ILE A 54 3.38 -0.48 -7.22
CA ILE A 54 4.45 -0.74 -6.26
C ILE A 54 3.98 -0.70 -4.81
N TRP A 55 4.74 -1.34 -3.94
CA TRP A 55 4.60 -1.28 -2.49
C TRP A 55 5.52 -0.19 -1.91
N LYS A 56 4.96 0.66 -1.04
CA LYS A 56 5.70 1.72 -0.32
C LYS A 56 5.76 1.45 1.18
N PRO A 57 6.86 1.77 1.87
CA PRO A 57 7.01 1.59 3.30
C PRO A 57 6.39 2.75 4.12
N ASP A 58 5.30 3.35 3.64
CA ASP A 58 4.65 4.54 4.22
C ASP A 58 3.29 4.21 4.86
N GLY A 59 3.00 2.92 5.10
CA GLY A 59 1.69 2.48 5.57
C GLY A 59 1.29 3.05 6.92
N GLU A 60 2.23 3.20 7.87
CA GLU A 60 1.93 3.78 9.19
C GLU A 60 1.54 5.25 9.10
N ASP A 61 2.28 6.05 8.31
CA ASP A 61 1.99 7.46 8.08
C ASP A 61 0.65 7.63 7.37
N PHE A 62 0.34 6.75 6.42
CA PHE A 62 -0.96 6.72 5.75
C PHE A 62 -2.09 6.44 6.76
N ILE A 63 -1.97 5.37 7.55
CA ILE A 63 -2.98 5.00 8.56
C ILE A 63 -3.20 6.13 9.56
N ARG A 64 -2.12 6.74 10.05
CA ARG A 64 -2.21 7.87 10.99
C ARG A 64 -2.99 9.02 10.39
N LYS A 65 -2.67 9.43 9.16
CA LYS A 65 -3.42 10.49 8.46
C LYS A 65 -4.90 10.15 8.31
N GLU A 66 -5.23 8.91 7.97
CA GLU A 66 -6.63 8.49 7.81
C GLU A 66 -7.38 8.49 9.16
N VAL A 67 -6.75 8.03 10.24
CA VAL A 67 -7.33 8.08 11.60
C VAL A 67 -7.50 9.53 12.05
N ASP A 68 -6.47 10.36 11.89
CA ASP A 68 -6.49 11.78 12.27
C ASP A 68 -7.62 12.53 11.56
N ARG A 69 -7.91 12.19 10.29
CA ARG A 69 -9.00 12.79 9.52
C ARG A 69 -10.40 12.47 10.03
N VAL A 70 -10.65 11.25 10.50
CA VAL A 70 -12.00 10.85 10.96
C VAL A 70 -12.24 11.10 12.44
N ALA A 71 -11.15 11.22 13.21
CA ALA A 71 -11.20 11.40 14.65
C ALA A 71 -10.67 12.78 15.09
N VAL A 72 -10.67 13.81 14.22
CA VAL A 72 -10.03 15.14 14.45
C VAL A 72 -10.15 15.68 15.89
N GLU A 73 -11.33 15.59 16.52
CA GLU A 73 -11.59 16.09 17.88
C GLU A 73 -11.30 15.07 19.02
N PHE A 74 -11.08 13.80 18.68
CA PHE A 74 -10.91 12.66 19.59
C PHE A 74 -9.60 11.90 19.37
N THR A 75 -8.76 12.34 18.42
CA THR A 75 -7.46 11.74 18.10
C THR A 75 -6.55 11.90 19.30
N SER A 76 -6.55 10.89 20.16
CA SER A 76 -5.42 10.64 21.03
C SER A 76 -4.37 9.87 20.22
N ASN A 77 -3.09 10.21 20.39
CA ASN A 77 -1.98 9.41 19.88
C ASN A 77 -2.14 7.90 20.22
N HIS A 78 -2.87 7.61 21.28
CA HIS A 78 -3.25 6.27 21.71
C HIS A 78 -4.14 5.55 20.69
N LEU A 79 -5.27 6.13 20.25
CA LEU A 79 -6.17 5.50 19.27
C LEU A 79 -5.45 5.15 17.97
N ALA A 80 -4.69 6.10 17.40
CA ALA A 80 -3.92 5.85 16.18
C ALA A 80 -2.90 4.71 16.36
N SER A 81 -2.24 4.66 17.52
CA SER A 81 -1.29 3.58 17.84
C SER A 81 -1.97 2.21 17.99
N GLU A 82 -3.15 2.15 18.61
CA GLU A 82 -3.94 0.93 18.70
C GLU A 82 -4.41 0.44 17.32
N VAL A 83 -4.87 1.37 16.46
CA VAL A 83 -5.27 1.04 15.08
C VAL A 83 -4.09 0.49 14.30
N ILE A 84 -2.92 1.14 14.36
CA ILE A 84 -1.69 0.67 13.68
C ILE A 84 -1.31 -0.73 14.17
N ALA A 85 -1.33 -0.97 15.49
CA ALA A 85 -1.04 -2.29 16.06
C ALA A 85 -2.04 -3.35 15.59
N SER A 86 -3.33 -3.01 15.53
CA SER A 86 -4.39 -3.89 15.04
C SER A 86 -4.23 -4.21 13.55
N VAL A 87 -3.93 -3.21 12.72
CA VAL A 87 -3.67 -3.38 11.28
C VAL A 87 -2.45 -4.27 11.07
N ARG A 88 -1.36 -4.03 11.80
CA ARG A 88 -0.13 -4.83 11.72
C ARG A 88 -0.39 -6.32 11.97
N ALA A 89 -1.19 -6.64 12.98
CA ALA A 89 -1.55 -8.02 13.29
C ALA A 89 -2.39 -8.67 12.16
N LYS A 90 -3.29 -7.90 11.54
CA LYS A 90 -4.18 -8.37 10.46
C LYS A 90 -3.49 -8.45 9.09
N ALA A 91 -2.51 -7.58 8.84
CA ALA A 91 -1.78 -7.46 7.57
C ALA A 91 -0.47 -8.27 7.55
N TYR A 92 -0.27 -9.16 8.53
CA TYR A 92 0.94 -9.98 8.62
C TYR A 92 0.97 -11.05 7.53
N VAL A 93 2.07 -11.07 6.77
CA VAL A 93 2.33 -12.05 5.72
C VAL A 93 3.65 -12.77 6.05
N PRO A 94 3.62 -14.08 6.42
CA PRO A 94 4.80 -14.81 6.92
C PRO A 94 5.98 -14.90 5.95
N ASP A 95 5.71 -15.02 4.64
CA ASP A 95 6.73 -15.13 3.58
C ASP A 95 6.61 -13.95 2.61
N LEU A 96 6.53 -12.73 3.15
CA LEU A 96 6.47 -11.51 2.34
C LEU A 96 7.85 -11.23 1.71
N ARG A 97 7.94 -11.38 0.38
CA ARG A 97 9.18 -11.22 -0.38
C ARG A 97 9.13 -9.99 -1.28
N LEU A 98 9.53 -8.86 -0.71
CA LEU A 98 9.54 -7.57 -1.40
C LEU A 98 10.69 -7.48 -2.39
N GLY A 99 10.38 -7.13 -3.64
CA GLY A 99 11.38 -6.89 -4.68
C GLY A 99 12.13 -8.14 -5.18
N GLU A 100 11.65 -9.35 -4.88
CA GLU A 100 12.32 -10.60 -5.30
C GLU A 100 12.03 -10.95 -6.78
N THR A 101 10.95 -10.42 -7.36
CA THR A 101 10.56 -10.72 -8.75
C THR A 101 11.54 -10.09 -9.75
N VAL A 102 12.52 -10.87 -10.22
CA VAL A 102 13.59 -10.38 -11.11
C VAL A 102 13.16 -10.26 -12.58
N SER A 103 12.23 -11.11 -13.04
CA SER A 103 11.85 -11.20 -14.46
C SER A 103 10.80 -10.18 -14.91
N LYS A 104 10.30 -9.33 -14.00
CA LYS A 104 9.31 -8.31 -14.31
C LYS A 104 9.67 -6.98 -13.66
N ILE A 105 9.46 -5.90 -14.40
CA ILE A 105 9.78 -4.54 -13.98
C ILE A 105 8.53 -3.68 -14.14
N VAL A 106 8.25 -2.84 -13.14
CA VAL A 106 7.16 -1.88 -13.20
C VAL A 106 7.60 -0.65 -13.98
N CYS A 107 6.89 -0.31 -15.05
CA CYS A 107 7.02 0.92 -15.83
C CYS A 107 5.78 1.82 -15.60
N GLU A 108 5.78 3.06 -16.10
CA GLU A 108 4.63 3.95 -15.98
C GLU A 108 3.38 3.41 -16.67
N ASN A 109 3.58 2.72 -17.80
CA ASN A 109 2.51 2.26 -18.68
C ASN A 109 2.17 0.77 -18.52
N GLY A 110 2.73 0.09 -17.50
CA GLY A 110 2.42 -1.30 -17.17
C GLY A 110 3.59 -2.08 -16.56
N LEU A 111 3.37 -3.37 -16.38
CA LEU A 111 4.35 -4.33 -15.88
C LEU A 111 5.03 -5.01 -17.08
N LEU A 112 6.32 -4.76 -17.27
CA LEU A 112 7.14 -5.33 -18.33
C LEU A 112 7.73 -6.65 -17.88
N ASP A 113 7.44 -7.72 -18.61
CA ASP A 113 8.18 -8.98 -18.51
C ASP A 113 9.46 -8.87 -19.36
N ILE A 114 10.63 -8.90 -18.71
CA ILE A 114 11.92 -8.66 -19.38
C ILE A 114 12.38 -9.85 -20.22
N GLU A 115 11.92 -11.05 -19.92
CA GLU A 115 12.28 -12.26 -20.66
C GLU A 115 11.55 -12.31 -22.02
N THR A 116 10.28 -11.90 -22.03
CA THR A 116 9.42 -11.94 -23.22
C THR A 116 9.31 -10.60 -23.95
N GLY A 117 9.66 -9.49 -23.28
CA GLY A 117 9.43 -8.12 -23.75
C GLY A 117 7.94 -7.77 -23.83
N LYS A 118 7.09 -8.47 -23.08
CA LYS A 118 5.63 -8.26 -23.08
C LYS A 118 5.25 -7.27 -21.99
N LEU A 119 4.47 -6.25 -22.38
CA LEU A 119 3.91 -5.28 -21.45
C LEU A 119 2.50 -5.70 -21.00
N HIS A 120 2.32 -5.93 -19.72
CA HIS A 120 1.04 -6.18 -19.08
C HIS A 120 0.44 -4.85 -18.59
N LYS A 121 -0.79 -4.54 -19.01
CA LYS A 121 -1.46 -3.28 -18.63
C LYS A 121 -1.93 -3.22 -17.16
N LYS A 122 -2.08 -4.38 -16.53
CA LYS A 122 -2.46 -4.48 -15.12
C LYS A 122 -1.23 -4.78 -14.29
N PHE A 123 -1.11 -4.11 -13.16
CA PHE A 123 -0.15 -4.45 -12.13
C PHE A 123 -0.66 -5.62 -11.29
N ASN A 124 0.26 -6.32 -10.63
CA ASN A 124 -0.04 -7.43 -9.74
C ASN A 124 0.53 -7.16 -8.34
N PRO A 125 -0.30 -6.91 -7.32
CA PRO A 125 0.20 -6.67 -5.96
C PRO A 125 0.87 -7.89 -5.32
N ASP A 126 0.51 -9.10 -5.74
CA ASP A 126 1.07 -10.35 -5.20
C ASP A 126 2.52 -10.60 -5.64
N GLU A 127 3.05 -9.80 -6.57
CA GLU A 127 4.46 -9.86 -7.01
C GLU A 127 5.38 -8.91 -6.23
N TYR A 128 4.81 -8.13 -5.29
CA TYR A 128 5.55 -7.33 -4.31
C TYR A 128 6.66 -6.43 -4.85
N HIS A 129 6.45 -5.84 -6.03
CA HIS A 129 7.35 -4.86 -6.62
C HIS A 129 7.49 -3.62 -5.73
N ILE A 130 8.72 -3.14 -5.51
CA ILE A 130 9.01 -1.96 -4.65
C ILE A 130 9.59 -0.77 -5.43
N THR A 131 9.93 -0.98 -6.69
CA THR A 131 10.52 0.04 -7.56
C THR A 131 9.73 0.14 -8.87
N GLN A 132 9.59 1.37 -9.36
CA GLN A 132 9.04 1.68 -10.67
C GLN A 132 10.10 2.45 -11.46
N LEU A 133 10.29 2.07 -12.72
CA LEU A 133 11.03 2.89 -13.67
C LEU A 133 10.11 4.00 -14.19
N PRO A 134 10.51 5.29 -14.07
CA PRO A 134 9.70 6.43 -14.53
C PRO A 134 9.83 6.60 -16.05
N ILE A 135 9.54 5.53 -16.79
CA ILE A 135 9.59 5.48 -18.24
C ILE A 135 8.31 4.83 -18.77
N THR A 136 7.88 5.30 -19.93
CA THR A 136 6.90 4.61 -20.76
C THR A 136 7.63 3.61 -21.65
N TYR A 137 7.40 2.31 -21.43
CA TYR A 137 8.01 1.28 -22.26
C TYR A 137 7.40 1.27 -23.67
N ASP A 138 8.25 1.37 -24.69
CA ASP A 138 7.89 1.20 -26.09
C ASP A 138 8.82 0.16 -26.74
N LYS A 139 8.25 -0.98 -27.14
CA LYS A 139 8.98 -2.06 -27.81
C LYS A 139 9.54 -1.65 -29.17
N ASN A 140 8.98 -0.62 -29.80
CA ASN A 140 9.39 -0.12 -31.11
C ASN A 140 10.33 1.09 -31.01
N ALA A 141 10.72 1.49 -29.79
CA ALA A 141 11.65 2.60 -29.59
C ALA A 141 12.96 2.32 -30.34
N LYS A 142 13.40 3.29 -31.14
CA LYS A 142 14.69 3.25 -31.83
C LYS A 142 15.67 4.18 -31.12
N CYS A 143 16.94 3.77 -31.08
CA CYS A 143 18.01 4.64 -30.59
C CYS A 143 18.00 5.95 -31.40
N PRO A 144 17.85 7.13 -30.78
CA PRO A 144 17.98 8.38 -31.49
C PRO A 144 19.42 8.50 -32.01
N ASN A 145 19.56 8.89 -33.28
CA ASN A 145 20.86 9.03 -33.90
C ASN A 145 21.49 10.33 -33.37
N PHE A 146 22.54 10.23 -32.56
CA PHE A 146 23.32 11.39 -32.14
C PHE A 146 24.36 11.69 -33.22
N LEU A 147 24.27 12.88 -33.83
CA LEU A 147 25.26 13.42 -34.78
C LEU A 147 26.39 14.12 -34.03
#